data_AF-A0A961TCE2-F1
#
_entry.id   AF-A0A961TCE2-F1
#
_cell.length_a   1.000
_cell.length_b   1.000
_cell.length_c   1.000
_cell.angle_alpha   90.00
_cell.angle_beta   90.00
_cell.angle_gamma   90.00
#
_symmetry.space_group_name_H-M   'P 1'
#
loop_
_entity.id
_entity.type
_entity.pdbx_description
1 polymer ?
#
loop_
_entity_poly.entity_id
_entity_poly.type
_entity_poly.pdbx_seq_one_letter_code
_entity_poly.pdbx_strand_id
1 'polypeptide(L)'
;HGATGKGNDQVRFELSALALNPDIKIIAPWREWSFKSRTDLIDFAEKHQIPVPKDKRGEAPFSVDANLLHSSSEGKVLEDPWDEPPHYVYQRTVAPMDAPDAVTEIEIEFQRGDAIALDGERLSPATLFARLNDLGRDNGIGRLDLVENRFVGMKSRGVYETPGGTILLVAHRAMESITLDRGAGHLKDELMPRYA
;
A
#
# COMPACT_ATOMS: atom_id res chain seq x y z
N HIS A 1 17.15 9.29 -5.72
CA HIS A 1 15.98 8.95 -4.90
C HIS A 1 16.42 8.57 -3.49
N GLY A 2 15.49 8.46 -2.53
CA GLY A 2 15.78 8.14 -1.12
C GLY A 2 15.51 6.70 -0.70
N ALA A 3 15.17 5.79 -1.62
CA ALA A 3 14.97 4.37 -1.30
C ALA A 3 16.24 3.72 -0.74
N THR A 4 16.08 2.79 0.21
CA THR A 4 17.20 2.07 0.83
C THR A 4 17.71 0.93 -0.07
N GLY A 5 18.93 0.46 0.18
CA GLY A 5 19.52 -0.67 -0.56
C GLY A 5 18.88 -2.03 -0.30
N LYS A 6 17.94 -2.15 0.65
CA LYS A 6 17.27 -3.41 1.03
C LYS A 6 15.82 -3.51 0.55
N GLY A 7 15.25 -2.41 0.05
CA GLY A 7 13.86 -2.34 -0.41
C GLY A 7 13.71 -2.60 -1.91
N ASN A 8 12.49 -2.93 -2.32
CA ASN A 8 12.13 -3.09 -3.74
C ASN A 8 12.05 -1.74 -4.48
N ASP A 9 11.81 -0.63 -3.77
CA ASP A 9 11.59 0.69 -4.38
C ASP A 9 12.79 1.20 -5.17
N GLN A 10 14.01 0.83 -4.81
CA GLN A 10 15.18 1.20 -5.61
C GLN A 10 15.07 0.64 -7.04
N VAL A 11 14.63 -0.62 -7.19
CA VAL A 11 14.45 -1.27 -8.49
C VAL A 11 13.31 -0.58 -9.25
N ARG A 12 12.21 -0.29 -8.56
CA ARG A 12 11.03 0.41 -9.15
C ARG A 12 11.42 1.78 -9.69
N PHE A 13 12.12 2.60 -8.91
CA PHE A 13 12.54 3.95 -9.33
C PHE A 13 13.53 3.90 -10.48
N GLU A 14 14.57 3.08 -10.39
CA GLU A 14 15.67 3.07 -11.36
C GLU A 14 15.25 2.46 -12.68
N LEU A 15 14.50 1.35 -12.67
CA LEU A 15 13.98 0.73 -13.88
C LEU A 15 13.04 1.70 -14.61
N SER A 16 12.16 2.39 -13.87
CA SER A 16 11.24 3.38 -14.46
C SER A 16 11.99 4.56 -15.05
N ALA A 17 12.98 5.11 -14.34
CA ALA A 17 13.77 6.23 -14.84
C ALA A 17 14.53 5.85 -16.13
N LEU A 18 15.21 4.70 -16.15
CA LEU A 18 15.98 4.26 -17.30
C LEU A 18 15.10 3.84 -18.49
N ALA A 19 13.90 3.29 -18.23
CA ALA A 19 12.94 2.98 -19.29
C ALA A 19 12.39 4.25 -19.96
N LEU A 20 12.23 5.35 -19.21
CA LEU A 20 11.80 6.64 -19.75
C LEU A 20 12.93 7.39 -20.45
N ASN A 21 14.13 7.37 -19.87
CA ASN A 21 15.32 7.97 -20.46
C ASN A 21 16.59 7.28 -19.92
N PRO A 22 17.32 6.53 -20.75
CA PRO A 22 18.53 5.80 -20.32
C PRO A 22 19.70 6.72 -19.95
N ASP A 23 19.68 8.00 -20.34
CA ASP A 23 20.74 8.97 -20.01
C ASP A 23 20.58 9.59 -18.61
N ILE A 24 19.49 9.26 -17.89
CA ILE A 24 19.29 9.75 -16.53
C ILE A 24 20.39 9.19 -15.61
N LYS A 25 21.18 10.10 -15.04
CA LYS A 25 22.11 9.75 -13.96
C LYS A 25 21.36 9.48 -12.67
N ILE A 26 21.42 8.24 -12.20
CA ILE A 26 20.87 7.85 -10.91
C ILE A 26 21.83 8.26 -9.79
N ILE A 27 21.29 8.91 -8.76
CA ILE A 27 21.98 9.21 -7.50
C ILE A 27 21.12 8.64 -6.37
N ALA A 28 21.68 7.71 -5.60
CA ALA A 28 21.00 6.98 -4.53
C ALA A 28 21.84 7.04 -3.24
N PRO A 29 21.71 8.12 -2.44
CA PRO A 29 22.59 8.40 -1.32
C PRO A 29 22.72 7.24 -0.33
N TRP A 30 21.62 6.52 -0.04
CA TRP A 30 21.62 5.34 0.85
C TRP A 30 22.55 4.20 0.43
N ARG A 31 23.05 4.19 -0.81
CA ARG A 31 24.05 3.23 -1.29
C ARG A 31 25.46 3.82 -1.41
N GLU A 32 25.59 5.14 -1.38
CA GLU A 32 26.83 5.85 -1.70
C GLU A 32 27.48 6.48 -0.46
N TRP A 33 26.66 6.99 0.48
CA TRP A 33 27.16 7.71 1.64
C TRP A 33 27.56 6.79 2.80
N SER A 34 28.15 7.37 3.85
CA SER A 34 28.63 6.65 5.03
C SER A 34 27.65 6.63 6.21
N PHE A 35 26.49 7.27 6.12
CA PHE A 35 25.51 7.31 7.23
C PHE A 35 24.81 5.95 7.37
N LYS A 36 24.79 5.43 8.59
CA LYS A 36 24.29 4.09 8.92
C LYS A 36 23.05 4.11 9.81
N SER A 37 22.76 5.22 10.48
CA SER A 37 21.71 5.31 11.49
C SER A 37 20.90 6.59 11.40
N ARG A 38 19.73 6.61 12.05
CA ARG A 38 18.94 7.84 12.23
C ARG A 38 19.71 8.89 13.02
N THR A 39 20.49 8.46 14.01
CA THR A 39 21.37 9.33 14.81
C THR A 39 22.38 10.03 13.92
N ASP A 40 23.06 9.31 13.02
CA ASP A 40 24.03 9.90 12.09
C ASP A 40 23.39 11.00 11.22
N LEU A 41 22.14 10.77 10.78
CA LEU A 41 21.39 11.74 9.97
C LEU A 41 20.94 12.95 10.79
N ILE A 42 20.58 12.77 12.07
CA ILE A 42 20.24 13.86 12.98
C ILE A 42 21.49 14.72 13.26
N ASP A 43 22.62 14.09 13.55
CA ASP A 43 23.90 14.79 13.78
C ASP A 43 24.34 15.57 12.54
N PHE A 44 24.19 14.98 11.36
CA PHE A 44 24.42 15.66 10.09
C PHE A 44 23.48 16.86 9.93
N ALA A 45 22.19 16.69 10.19
CA ALA A 45 21.19 17.75 10.08
C ALA A 45 21.51 18.91 11.04
N GLU A 46 21.86 18.62 12.30
CA GLU A 46 22.23 19.62 13.30
C GLU A 46 23.48 20.40 12.89
N LYS A 47 24.54 19.69 12.46
CA LYS A 47 25.78 20.31 12.00
C LYS A 47 25.57 21.24 10.81
N HIS A 48 24.60 20.95 9.96
CA HIS A 48 24.27 21.73 8.77
C HIS A 48 23.02 22.62 8.95
N GLN A 49 22.55 22.81 10.18
CA GLN A 49 21.41 23.67 10.52
C GLN A 49 20.11 23.32 9.78
N ILE A 50 19.93 22.04 9.43
CA ILE A 50 18.71 21.51 8.82
C ILE A 50 17.72 21.22 9.96
N PRO A 51 16.55 21.90 10.02
CA PRO A 51 15.60 21.72 11.11
C PRO A 51 14.95 20.33 11.06
N VAL A 52 15.07 19.57 12.15
CA VAL A 52 14.40 18.27 12.35
C VAL A 52 13.29 18.44 13.39
N PRO A 53 12.02 18.13 13.06
CA PRO A 53 10.92 18.15 14.02
C PRO A 53 11.22 17.27 15.26
N LYS A 54 10.92 17.76 16.46
CA LYS A 54 11.28 17.07 17.72
C LYS A 54 10.61 15.71 17.87
N ASP A 55 9.36 15.59 17.41
CA ASP A 55 8.57 14.36 17.31
C ASP A 55 9.20 13.32 16.37
N LYS A 56 10.07 13.75 15.45
CA LYS A 56 10.81 12.89 14.52
C LYS A 56 12.23 12.56 14.96
N ARG A 57 12.65 12.87 16.20
CA ARG A 57 13.97 12.46 16.69
C ARG A 57 14.02 11.01 17.19
N GLY A 58 12.88 10.45 17.58
CA GLY A 58 12.76 9.06 17.99
C GLY A 58 12.73 8.08 16.82
N GLU A 59 12.94 6.81 17.13
CA GLU A 59 12.73 5.72 16.19
C GLU A 59 11.24 5.39 16.06
N ALA A 60 10.71 5.42 14.84
CA ALA A 60 9.35 4.95 14.60
C ALA A 60 9.23 3.44 14.93
N PRO A 61 8.11 2.98 15.51
CA PRO A 61 7.94 1.58 15.91
C PRO A 61 7.89 0.62 14.71
N PHE A 62 7.62 1.12 13.50
CA PHE A 62 7.64 0.42 12.22
C PHE A 62 7.76 1.46 11.09
N SER A 63 8.06 1.01 9.87
CA SER A 63 8.06 1.83 8.66
C SER A 63 6.66 1.87 8.06
N VAL A 64 6.22 3.03 7.59
CA VAL A 64 4.90 3.22 6.96
C VAL A 64 5.07 3.89 5.61
N ASP A 65 4.42 3.32 4.59
CA ASP A 65 4.11 4.02 3.34
C ASP A 65 2.60 4.08 3.16
N ALA A 66 2.10 5.18 2.59
CA ALA A 66 0.68 5.42 2.47
C ALA A 66 0.35 6.32 1.29
N ASN A 67 -0.64 5.92 0.50
CA ASN A 67 -1.21 6.69 -0.59
C ASN A 67 -2.75 6.47 -0.64
N LEU A 68 -3.46 6.99 -1.63
CA LEU A 68 -4.92 6.82 -1.68
C LEU A 68 -5.34 5.34 -1.73
N LEU A 69 -4.57 4.49 -2.42
CA LEU A 69 -4.89 3.08 -2.65
C LEU A 69 -4.79 2.25 -1.37
N HIS A 70 -3.67 2.37 -0.65
CA HIS A 70 -3.39 1.57 0.54
C HIS A 70 -2.39 2.23 1.49
N SER A 71 -2.26 1.67 2.69
CA SER A 71 -1.08 1.81 3.56
C SER A 71 -0.38 0.47 3.75
N SER A 72 0.93 0.52 3.94
CA SER A 72 1.78 -0.62 4.28
C SER A 72 2.61 -0.30 5.52
N SER A 73 2.64 -1.21 6.47
CA SER A 73 3.41 -1.13 7.71
C SER A 73 4.34 -2.34 7.81
N GLU A 74 5.64 -2.10 8.03
CA GLU A 74 6.64 -3.17 8.07
C GLU A 74 7.79 -2.90 9.06
N GLY A 75 8.48 -3.97 9.42
CA GLY A 75 9.71 -3.92 10.20
C GLY A 75 9.50 -3.85 11.73
N LYS A 76 10.61 -4.05 12.46
CA LYS A 76 10.68 -3.99 13.92
C LYS A 76 9.67 -4.91 14.61
N VAL A 77 8.65 -4.34 15.27
CA VAL A 77 7.63 -5.09 16.01
C VAL A 77 6.80 -6.03 15.11
N LEU A 78 6.90 -5.88 13.79
CA LEU A 78 6.22 -6.70 12.80
C LEU A 78 7.11 -7.78 12.16
N GLU A 79 8.40 -7.89 12.52
CA GLU A 79 9.31 -8.85 11.87
C GLU A 79 9.10 -10.30 12.33
N ASP A 80 8.66 -10.53 13.57
CA ASP A 80 8.36 -11.88 14.06
C ASP A 80 6.93 -12.27 13.65
N PRO A 81 6.73 -13.22 12.71
CA PRO A 81 5.39 -13.64 12.29
C PRO A 81 4.60 -14.40 13.36
N TRP A 82 5.22 -14.77 14.49
CA TRP A 82 4.53 -15.39 15.61
C TRP A 82 3.76 -14.37 16.46
N ASP A 83 4.17 -13.11 16.45
CA ASP A 83 3.53 -12.04 17.20
C ASP A 83 2.36 -11.42 16.41
N GLU A 84 1.22 -11.23 17.05
CA GLU A 84 0.09 -10.52 16.43
C GLU A 84 0.42 -9.04 16.20
N PRO A 85 0.00 -8.41 15.08
CA PRO A 85 0.22 -6.99 14.87
C PRO A 85 -0.46 -6.17 15.98
N PRO A 86 0.28 -5.29 16.69
CA PRO A 86 -0.32 -4.42 17.68
C PRO A 86 -1.41 -3.52 17.07
N HIS A 87 -2.49 -3.25 17.80
CA HIS A 87 -3.62 -2.46 17.30
C HIS A 87 -3.24 -1.10 16.69
N TYR A 88 -2.18 -0.44 17.22
CA TYR A 88 -1.72 0.86 16.74
C TYR A 88 -1.08 0.84 15.34
N VAL A 89 -0.86 -0.34 14.77
CA VAL A 89 -0.36 -0.51 13.40
C VAL A 89 -1.43 -0.15 12.38
N TYR A 90 -2.70 -0.40 12.71
CA TYR A 90 -3.84 -0.07 11.87
C TYR A 90 -4.23 1.39 12.06
N GLN A 91 -4.13 2.17 10.98
CA GLN A 91 -4.35 3.62 10.99
C GLN A 91 -5.52 4.03 10.10
N ARG A 92 -6.01 3.14 9.24
CA ARG A 92 -7.00 3.45 8.22
C ARG A 92 -8.35 2.79 8.42
N THR A 93 -8.43 1.78 9.28
CA THR A 93 -9.64 0.97 9.46
C THR A 93 -9.95 0.79 10.94
N VAL A 94 -11.23 0.71 11.31
CA VAL A 94 -11.59 0.23 12.66
C VAL A 94 -11.31 -1.28 12.75
N ALA A 95 -11.17 -1.82 13.97
CA ALA A 95 -11.07 -3.27 14.09
C ALA A 95 -12.40 -3.90 13.67
N PRO A 96 -12.42 -5.08 13.04
CA PRO A 96 -13.68 -5.77 12.71
C PRO A 96 -14.60 -5.95 13.91
N MET A 97 -14.05 -6.11 15.12
CA MET A 97 -14.81 -6.23 16.38
C MET A 97 -15.38 -4.90 16.89
N ASP A 98 -14.86 -3.76 16.41
CA ASP A 98 -15.33 -2.42 16.75
C ASP A 98 -16.24 -1.82 15.67
N ALA A 99 -16.40 -2.51 14.53
CA ALA A 99 -17.28 -2.09 13.46
C ALA A 99 -18.76 -2.15 13.92
N PRO A 100 -19.64 -1.27 13.40
CA PRO A 100 -21.06 -1.29 13.73
C PRO A 100 -21.71 -2.64 13.40
N ASP A 101 -22.56 -3.15 14.31
CA ASP A 101 -23.42 -4.31 14.06
C ASP A 101 -24.66 -3.89 13.22
N ALA A 102 -24.40 -3.29 12.07
CA ALA A 102 -25.40 -2.80 11.13
C ALA A 102 -24.91 -2.99 9.71
N VAL A 103 -25.78 -3.53 8.85
CA VAL A 103 -25.45 -3.75 7.43
C VAL A 103 -25.36 -2.40 6.72
N THR A 104 -24.25 -2.18 6.02
CA THR A 104 -24.10 -1.09 5.05
C THR A 104 -24.26 -1.68 3.65
N GLU A 105 -25.35 -1.34 2.97
CA GLU A 105 -25.56 -1.70 1.56
C GLU A 105 -25.05 -0.57 0.66
N ILE A 106 -24.35 -0.95 -0.41
CA ILE A 106 -23.85 -0.02 -1.43
C ILE A 106 -24.09 -0.59 -2.83
N GLU A 107 -24.31 0.30 -3.80
CA GLU A 107 -24.37 -0.02 -5.21
C GLU A 107 -23.20 0.63 -5.96
N ILE A 108 -22.45 -0.16 -6.73
CA ILE A 108 -21.34 0.35 -7.55
C ILE A 108 -21.69 0.15 -9.03
N GLU A 109 -21.78 1.25 -9.79
CA GLU A 109 -21.99 1.19 -11.23
C GLU A 109 -20.65 1.00 -11.95
N PHE A 110 -20.59 0.04 -12.87
CA PHE A 110 -19.43 -0.21 -13.71
C PHE A 110 -19.69 0.12 -15.17
N GLN A 111 -18.68 0.67 -15.84
CA GLN A 111 -18.67 0.84 -17.29
C GLN A 111 -17.31 0.40 -17.83
N ARG A 112 -17.32 -0.64 -18.67
CA ARG A 112 -16.11 -1.18 -19.33
C ARG A 112 -14.97 -1.56 -18.36
N GLY A 113 -15.33 -2.05 -17.18
CA GLY A 113 -14.37 -2.45 -16.13
C GLY A 113 -14.09 -1.37 -15.09
N ASP A 114 -14.37 -0.10 -15.39
CA ASP A 114 -14.16 1.00 -14.44
C ASP A 114 -15.41 1.23 -13.58
N ALA A 115 -15.23 1.41 -12.27
CA ALA A 115 -16.28 1.90 -11.39
C ALA A 115 -16.48 3.40 -11.62
N ILE A 116 -17.72 3.81 -11.90
CA ILE A 116 -18.06 5.16 -12.35
C ILE A 116 -19.09 5.88 -11.46
N ALA A 117 -19.82 5.14 -10.62
CA ALA A 117 -20.77 5.70 -9.66
C ALA A 117 -20.86 4.84 -8.39
N LEU A 118 -21.26 5.48 -7.29
CA LEU A 118 -21.56 4.84 -6.00
C LEU A 118 -22.93 5.34 -5.54
N ASP A 119 -23.86 4.44 -5.23
CA ASP A 119 -25.23 4.73 -4.80
C ASP A 119 -25.98 5.71 -5.74
N GLY A 120 -25.80 5.51 -7.05
CA GLY A 120 -26.39 6.35 -8.10
C GLY A 120 -25.69 7.70 -8.34
N GLU A 121 -24.68 8.06 -7.54
CA GLU A 121 -23.89 9.29 -7.72
C GLU A 121 -22.66 9.03 -8.59
N ARG A 122 -22.55 9.69 -9.75
CA ARG A 122 -21.35 9.64 -10.59
C ARG A 122 -20.19 10.38 -9.93
N LEU A 123 -19.05 9.72 -9.78
CA LEU A 123 -17.89 10.22 -9.07
C LEU A 123 -16.63 10.13 -9.93
N SER A 124 -15.65 10.98 -9.64
CA SER A 124 -14.30 10.78 -10.17
C SER A 124 -13.68 9.51 -9.58
N PRO A 125 -12.72 8.85 -10.25
CA PRO A 125 -12.08 7.64 -9.72
C PRO A 125 -11.48 7.84 -8.32
N ALA A 126 -10.82 8.99 -8.08
CA ALA A 126 -10.22 9.31 -6.79
C ALA A 126 -11.28 9.52 -5.70
N THR A 127 -12.39 10.20 -6.02
CA THR A 127 -13.49 10.43 -5.07
C THR A 127 -14.22 9.14 -4.74
N LEU A 128 -14.50 8.31 -5.75
CA LEU A 128 -15.12 7.00 -5.57
C LEU A 128 -14.24 6.12 -4.67
N PHE A 129 -12.95 6.02 -4.97
CA PHE A 129 -12.03 5.22 -4.17
C PHE A 129 -11.90 5.75 -2.73
N ALA A 130 -11.88 7.08 -2.53
CA ALA A 130 -11.89 7.68 -1.20
C ALA A 130 -13.16 7.33 -0.42
N ARG A 131 -14.35 7.35 -1.07
CA ARG A 131 -15.61 6.92 -0.45
C ARG A 131 -15.60 5.44 -0.07
N LEU A 132 -15.08 4.57 -0.95
CA LEU A 132 -14.91 3.15 -0.63
C LEU A 132 -13.92 2.94 0.52
N ASN A 133 -12.87 3.77 0.62
CA ASN A 133 -11.96 3.74 1.77
C ASN A 133 -12.69 4.12 3.07
N ASP A 134 -13.54 5.16 3.06
CA ASP A 134 -14.33 5.55 4.23
C ASP A 134 -15.30 4.44 4.65
N LEU A 135 -16.03 3.86 3.70
CA LEU A 135 -16.96 2.75 3.95
C LEU A 135 -16.23 1.53 4.49
N GLY A 136 -15.11 1.14 3.87
CA GLY A 136 -14.31 0.02 4.34
C GLY A 136 -13.65 0.29 5.68
N ARG A 137 -13.24 1.54 5.97
CA ARG A 137 -12.75 1.94 7.29
C ARG A 137 -13.80 1.67 8.34
N ASP A 138 -15.00 2.18 8.14
CA ASP A 138 -16.07 2.19 9.14
C ASP A 138 -16.62 0.78 9.38
N ASN A 139 -16.45 -0.13 8.42
CA ASN A 139 -16.88 -1.54 8.50
C ASN A 139 -15.72 -2.52 8.77
N GLY A 140 -14.51 -2.03 9.07
CA GLY A 140 -13.35 -2.88 9.40
C GLY A 140 -12.83 -3.76 8.24
N ILE A 141 -13.05 -3.34 6.99
CA ILE A 141 -12.69 -4.09 5.78
C ILE A 141 -11.27 -3.75 5.33
N GLY A 142 -10.55 -4.76 4.84
CA GLY A 142 -9.31 -4.56 4.06
C GLY A 142 -8.02 -4.52 4.86
N ARG A 143 -8.02 -5.07 6.08
CA ARG A 143 -6.79 -5.39 6.83
C ARG A 143 -6.20 -6.70 6.31
N LEU A 144 -4.91 -6.70 6.02
CA LEU A 144 -4.14 -7.86 5.54
C LEU A 144 -2.85 -7.97 6.35
N ASP A 145 -2.51 -9.18 6.80
CA ASP A 145 -1.23 -9.51 7.44
C ASP A 145 -0.64 -10.70 6.70
N LEU A 146 0.52 -10.51 6.08
CA LEU A 146 1.10 -11.53 5.21
C LEU A 146 2.63 -11.49 5.20
N VAL A 147 3.20 -12.64 4.85
CA VAL A 147 4.64 -12.79 4.55
C VAL A 147 4.80 -12.87 3.04
N GLU A 148 5.49 -11.90 2.46
CA GLU A 148 5.72 -11.80 1.01
C GLU A 148 7.16 -12.17 0.61
N ASN A 149 7.35 -12.52 -0.65
CA ASN A 149 8.67 -12.69 -1.25
C ASN A 149 9.09 -11.36 -1.91
N ARG A 150 10.20 -10.78 -1.45
CA ARG A 150 10.77 -9.59 -2.08
C ARG A 150 11.57 -9.98 -3.32
N PHE A 151 11.61 -9.07 -4.29
CA PHE A 151 12.40 -9.24 -5.52
C PHE A 151 13.90 -9.44 -5.21
N VAL A 152 14.39 -8.81 -4.14
CA VAL A 152 15.77 -8.93 -3.67
C VAL A 152 16.10 -10.28 -2.99
N GLY A 153 15.17 -11.24 -2.98
CA GLY A 153 15.43 -12.63 -2.58
C GLY A 153 15.19 -12.98 -1.10
N MET A 154 14.66 -12.06 -0.31
CA MET A 154 14.29 -12.30 1.09
C MET A 154 12.78 -12.29 1.29
N LYS A 155 12.31 -12.92 2.36
CA LYS A 155 10.93 -12.75 2.83
C LYS A 155 10.83 -11.55 3.75
N SER A 156 9.64 -10.96 3.81
CA SER A 156 9.32 -9.89 4.76
C SER A 156 7.85 -10.00 5.16
N ARG A 157 7.56 -9.72 6.42
CA ARG A 157 6.19 -9.59 6.91
C ARG A 157 5.75 -8.14 6.79
N GLY A 158 4.55 -7.94 6.26
CA GLY A 158 3.92 -6.63 6.10
C GLY A 158 2.46 -6.67 6.49
N VAL A 159 2.01 -5.59 7.12
CA VAL A 159 0.61 -5.34 7.45
C VAL A 159 0.09 -4.25 6.52
N TYR A 160 -1.00 -4.53 5.82
CA TYR A 160 -1.56 -3.64 4.80
C TYR A 160 -3.01 -3.27 5.13
N GLU A 161 -3.39 -2.04 4.81
CA GLU A 161 -4.78 -1.59 4.84
C GLU A 161 -5.17 -1.03 3.47
N THR A 162 -6.09 -1.71 2.80
CA THR A 162 -6.59 -1.34 1.46
C THR A 162 -8.12 -1.40 1.37
N PRO A 163 -8.86 -0.71 2.26
CA PRO A 163 -10.32 -0.86 2.39
C PRO A 163 -11.07 -0.73 1.06
N GLY A 164 -10.85 0.37 0.33
CA GLY A 164 -11.50 0.60 -0.96
C GLY A 164 -11.06 -0.40 -2.03
N GLY A 165 -9.79 -0.81 -2.01
CA GLY A 165 -9.27 -1.82 -2.94
C GLY A 165 -9.88 -3.20 -2.71
N THR A 166 -10.10 -3.59 -1.45
CA THR A 166 -10.76 -4.86 -1.09
C THR A 166 -12.21 -4.88 -1.59
N ILE A 167 -12.97 -3.81 -1.35
CA ILE A 167 -14.36 -3.70 -1.83
C ILE A 167 -14.40 -3.71 -3.36
N LEU A 168 -13.57 -2.89 -4.00
CA LEU A 168 -13.58 -2.73 -5.45
C LEU A 168 -13.15 -4.00 -6.18
N LEU A 169 -12.17 -4.75 -5.65
CA LEU A 169 -11.76 -6.03 -6.23
C LEU A 169 -12.91 -7.05 -6.22
N VAL A 170 -13.63 -7.17 -5.10
CA VAL A 170 -14.78 -8.07 -4.99
C VAL A 170 -15.89 -7.67 -5.98
N ALA A 171 -16.23 -6.38 -6.04
CA ALA A 171 -17.25 -5.86 -6.95
C ALA A 171 -16.87 -6.06 -8.43
N HIS A 172 -15.61 -5.79 -8.78
CA HIS A 172 -15.10 -5.99 -10.15
C HIS A 172 -15.15 -7.47 -10.56
N ARG A 173 -14.76 -8.38 -9.66
CA ARG A 173 -14.87 -9.84 -9.90
C ARG A 173 -16.33 -10.28 -10.08
N ALA A 174 -17.27 -9.69 -9.34
CA ALA A 174 -18.69 -9.97 -9.53
C ALA A 174 -19.18 -9.54 -10.93
N MET A 175 -18.77 -8.36 -11.41
CA MET A 175 -19.09 -7.90 -12.75
C MET A 175 -18.49 -8.80 -13.84
N GLU A 176 -17.25 -9.24 -13.68
CA GLU A 176 -16.62 -10.19 -14.59
C GLU A 176 -17.39 -11.51 -14.67
N SER A 177 -17.90 -12.01 -13.55
CA SER A 177 -18.59 -13.31 -13.50
C SER A 177 -19.85 -13.38 -14.36
N ILE A 178 -20.46 -12.22 -14.67
CA ILE A 178 -21.67 -12.13 -15.50
C ILE A 178 -21.41 -11.53 -16.89
N THR A 179 -20.22 -10.99 -17.14
CA THR A 179 -19.88 -10.31 -18.41
C THR A 179 -18.81 -11.01 -19.24
N LEU A 180 -18.00 -11.90 -18.63
CA LEU A 180 -16.99 -12.68 -19.33
C LEU A 180 -17.49 -14.11 -19.59
N ASP A 181 -17.17 -14.64 -20.76
CA ASP A 181 -17.34 -16.07 -21.01
C ASP A 181 -16.28 -16.88 -20.24
N ARG A 182 -16.53 -18.18 -20.10
CA ARG A 182 -15.67 -19.11 -19.37
C ARG A 182 -14.20 -19.07 -19.83
N GLY A 183 -13.96 -19.00 -21.14
CA GLY A 183 -12.61 -19.01 -21.71
C GLY A 183 -11.85 -17.73 -21.36
N ALA A 184 -12.49 -16.58 -21.54
CA ALA A 184 -11.91 -15.29 -21.16
C ALA A 184 -11.66 -15.19 -19.65
N GLY A 185 -12.60 -15.66 -18.82
CA GLY A 185 -12.46 -15.68 -17.37
C GLY A 185 -11.25 -16.50 -16.90
N HIS A 186 -11.11 -17.75 -17.38
CA HIS A 186 -9.97 -18.59 -17.03
C HIS A 186 -8.64 -18.00 -17.49
N LEU A 187 -8.57 -17.51 -18.74
CA LEU A 187 -7.35 -16.89 -19.27
C LEU A 187 -6.94 -15.67 -18.44
N LYS A 188 -7.89 -14.82 -18.05
CA LYS A 188 -7.62 -13.68 -17.20
C LYS A 188 -7.03 -14.11 -15.85
N ASP A 189 -7.58 -15.16 -15.23
CA ASP A 189 -7.09 -15.67 -13.95
C ASP A 189 -5.67 -16.25 -14.05
N GLU A 190 -5.28 -16.81 -15.18
CA GLU A 190 -3.90 -17.24 -15.45
C GLU A 190 -2.92 -16.05 -15.61
N LEU A 191 -3.40 -14.94 -16.17
CA LEU A 191 -2.58 -13.75 -16.43
C LEU A 191 -2.41 -12.86 -15.20
N MET A 192 -3.41 -12.80 -14.31
CA MET A 192 -3.41 -11.89 -13.16
C MET A 192 -2.17 -12.05 -12.25
N PRO A 193 -1.71 -13.26 -11.85
CA PRO A 193 -0.51 -13.41 -11.03
C PRO A 193 0.79 -13.00 -11.73
N ARG A 194 0.80 -12.92 -13.06
CA ARG A 194 1.97 -12.46 -13.84
C ARG A 194 2.00 -10.94 -13.99
N TYR A 195 0.84 -10.31 -13.89
CA TYR A 195 0.70 -8.86 -13.91
C TYR A 195 1.02 -8.23 -12.56
N ALA A 196 0.67 -8.93 -11.47
CA ALA A 196 1.02 -8.57 -10.09
C ALA A 196 2.53 -8.64 -9.84
#